data_AF-A0A9D6T8N0-F1
#
_entry.id   AF-A0A9D6T8N0-F1
#
_cell.length_a   1.000
_cell.length_b   1.000
_cell.length_c   1.000
_cell.angle_alpha   90.00
_cell.angle_beta   90.00
_cell.angle_gamma   90.00
#
_symmetry.space_group_name_H-M   'P 1'
#
loop_
_entity.id
_entity.type
_entity.pdbx_description
1 polymer ?
#
loop_
_entity_poly.entity_id
_entity_poly.type
_entity_poly.pdbx_seq_one_letter_code
_entity_poly.pdbx_strand_id
1 'polypeptide(L)'
;MAAANPLNPLSSLTEYSRFAAELLDQPEVLRSTVIVWSDSPYTGTAEGEVLFRGGFRLRVRQEVDFAAALITAYGYEVYRNNERLFWYDDFPHPEDPTLVST
;
A
#
# COMPACT_ATOMS: atom_id res chain seq x y z
N MET A 1 -28.17 11.89 -7.45
CA MET A 1 -27.04 11.69 -6.52
C MET A 1 -25.81 11.52 -7.39
N ALA A 2 -24.93 12.53 -7.49
CA ALA A 2 -23.76 12.45 -8.35
C ALA A 2 -22.75 11.50 -7.70
N ALA A 3 -22.31 10.47 -8.43
CA ALA A 3 -21.16 9.67 -8.02
C ALA A 3 -19.97 10.63 -7.89
N ALA A 4 -19.35 10.69 -6.70
CA ALA A 4 -18.11 11.41 -6.52
C ALA A 4 -17.11 10.87 -7.55
N ASN A 5 -16.53 11.77 -8.36
CA ASN A 5 -15.33 11.46 -9.14
C ASN A 5 -14.33 10.85 -8.15
N PRO A 6 -13.80 9.63 -8.36
CA PRO A 6 -12.87 9.05 -7.39
C PRO A 6 -11.67 9.97 -7.30
N LEU A 7 -11.54 10.67 -6.17
CA LEU A 7 -10.40 11.52 -5.88
C LEU A 7 -9.16 10.62 -5.96
N ASN A 8 -8.16 11.01 -6.74
CA ASN A 8 -6.92 10.27 -6.85
C ASN A 8 -6.31 10.14 -5.44
N PRO A 9 -6.19 8.93 -4.87
CA PRO A 9 -5.66 8.76 -3.51
C PRO A 9 -4.26 9.36 -3.34
N LEU A 10 -3.45 9.34 -4.40
CA LEU A 10 -2.08 9.85 -4.38
C LEU A 10 -2.00 11.38 -4.46
N SER A 11 -3.12 12.11 -4.54
CA SER A 11 -3.09 13.57 -4.67
C SER A 11 -2.84 14.34 -3.37
N SER A 12 -3.01 13.70 -2.21
CA SER A 12 -2.75 14.32 -0.90
C SER A 12 -2.68 13.29 0.22
N LEU A 13 -2.08 13.69 1.34
CA LEU A 13 -2.09 12.90 2.58
C LEU A 13 -3.51 12.50 3.01
N THR A 14 -4.47 13.44 2.93
CA THR A 14 -5.85 13.20 3.39
C THR A 14 -6.55 12.15 2.55
N GLU A 15 -6.42 12.24 1.22
CA GLU A 15 -7.05 11.28 0.31
C GLU A 15 -6.36 9.91 0.40
N TYR A 16 -5.03 9.87 0.56
CA TYR A 16 -4.32 8.61 0.74
C TYR A 16 -4.65 7.94 2.08
N SER A 17 -4.79 8.73 3.15
CA SER A 17 -5.20 8.23 4.46
C SER A 17 -6.63 7.69 4.43
N ARG A 18 -7.54 8.34 3.71
CA ARG A 18 -8.91 7.85 3.50
C ARG A 18 -8.89 6.52 2.75
N PHE A 19 -8.18 6.47 1.63
CA PHE A 19 -8.02 5.25 0.84
C PHE A 19 -7.46 4.07 1.66
N ALA A 20 -6.43 4.32 2.48
CA ALA A 20 -5.88 3.30 3.37
C ALA A 20 -6.88 2.85 4.44
N ALA A 21 -7.72 3.75 4.97
CA ALA A 21 -8.75 3.41 5.94
C ALA A 21 -9.89 2.58 5.33
N GLU A 22 -10.25 2.82 4.07
CA GLU A 22 -11.28 2.07 3.31
C GLU A 22 -10.90 0.59 3.10
N LEU A 23 -9.65 0.19 3.35
CA LEU A 23 -9.27 -1.23 3.42
C LEU A 23 -10.13 -2.01 4.42
N LEU A 24 -10.57 -1.37 5.50
CA LEU A 24 -11.41 -2.01 6.53
C LEU A 24 -12.83 -2.32 6.04
N ASP A 25 -13.27 -1.71 4.94
CA ASP A 25 -14.58 -1.99 4.33
C ASP A 25 -14.56 -3.23 3.44
N GLN A 26 -13.36 -3.76 3.12
CA GLN A 26 -13.21 -4.97 2.31
C GLN A 26 -13.53 -6.22 3.14
N PRO A 27 -14.44 -7.11 2.68
CA PRO A 27 -14.93 -8.23 3.49
C PRO A 27 -13.85 -9.28 3.84
N GLU A 28 -12.80 -9.36 3.03
CA GLU A 28 -11.65 -10.23 3.25
C GLU A 28 -10.66 -9.66 4.27
N VAL A 29 -10.69 -8.36 4.56
CA VAL A 29 -9.81 -7.72 5.54
C VAL A 29 -10.39 -7.91 6.94
N LEU A 30 -9.61 -8.51 7.82
CA LEU A 30 -9.94 -8.70 9.24
C LEU A 30 -9.45 -7.55 10.10
N ARG A 31 -8.28 -7.00 9.76
CA ARG A 31 -7.64 -5.90 10.49
C ARG A 31 -6.65 -5.20 9.59
N SER A 32 -6.53 -3.89 9.77
CA SER A 32 -5.42 -3.09 9.24
C SER A 32 -4.73 -2.35 10.37
N THR A 33 -3.40 -2.30 10.32
CA THR A 33 -2.57 -1.39 11.12
C THR A 33 -1.81 -0.41 10.23
N VAL A 34 -2.17 -0.33 8.94
CA VAL A 34 -1.55 0.61 8.01
C VAL A 34 -1.91 2.01 8.48
N ILE A 35 -0.88 2.77 8.83
CA ILE A 35 -0.98 4.18 9.18
C ILE A 35 -0.28 4.99 8.09
N VAL A 36 -0.80 6.18 7.83
CA VAL A 36 -0.23 7.12 6.87
C VAL A 36 0.17 8.37 7.65
N TRP A 37 1.39 8.85 7.45
CA TRP A 37 1.86 10.10 8.03
C TRP A 37 2.63 10.92 7.00
N SER A 38 2.70 12.23 7.25
CA SER A 38 3.43 13.16 6.39
C SER A 38 4.87 13.27 6.88
N ASP A 39 5.81 13.19 5.94
CA ASP A 39 7.22 13.50 6.15
C ASP A 39 7.52 14.96 5.77
N SER A 40 6.72 15.53 4.86
CA SER A 40 6.73 16.94 4.45
C SER A 40 5.35 17.37 3.92
N PRO A 41 5.12 18.65 3.56
CA PRO A 41 3.85 19.08 2.96
C PRO A 41 3.45 18.33 1.67
N TYR A 42 4.42 17.73 0.97
CA TYR A 42 4.22 17.07 -0.32
C TYR A 42 4.53 15.58 -0.30
N THR A 43 5.10 15.06 0.78
CA THR A 43 5.50 13.65 0.87
C THR A 43 4.95 12.99 2.12
N GLY A 44 4.76 11.68 2.05
CA GLY A 44 4.35 10.89 3.21
C GLY A 44 4.74 9.42 3.08
N THR A 45 4.62 8.73 4.20
CA THR A 45 4.88 7.30 4.31
C THR A 45 3.60 6.60 4.72
N ALA A 46 3.33 5.44 4.12
CA ALA A 46 2.34 4.50 4.60
C ALA A 46 3.03 3.21 5.03
N GLU A 47 2.78 2.77 6.25
CA GLU A 47 3.40 1.57 6.79
C GLU A 47 2.45 0.81 7.72
N GLY A 48 2.53 -0.51 7.67
CA GLY A 48 1.86 -1.38 8.62
C GLY A 48 1.52 -2.73 7.98
N GLU A 49 0.46 -3.35 8.51
CA GLU A 49 0.06 -4.68 8.09
C GLU A 49 -1.44 -4.73 7.81
N VAL A 50 -1.83 -5.55 6.84
CA VAL A 50 -3.22 -5.93 6.58
C VAL A 50 -3.35 -7.42 6.81
N LEU A 51 -4.22 -7.81 7.73
CA LEU A 51 -4.56 -9.19 8.01
C LEU A 51 -5.84 -9.55 7.26
N PHE A 52 -5.79 -10.63 6.48
CA PHE A 52 -6.92 -11.13 5.71
C PHE A 52 -7.48 -12.43 6.29
N ARG A 53 -8.71 -12.78 5.88
CA ARG A 53 -9.26 -14.13 6.07
C ARG A 53 -8.33 -15.18 5.44
N GLY A 54 -8.36 -16.39 5.98
CA GLY A 54 -7.51 -17.49 5.51
C GLY A 54 -6.05 -17.44 5.99
N GLY A 55 -5.72 -16.52 6.91
CA GLY A 55 -4.41 -16.45 7.56
C GLY A 55 -3.33 -15.74 6.73
N PHE A 56 -3.74 -14.96 5.72
CA PHE A 56 -2.81 -14.15 4.94
C PHE A 56 -2.53 -12.81 5.62
N ARG A 57 -1.28 -12.36 5.54
CA ARG A 57 -0.84 -11.07 6.08
C ARG A 57 0.04 -10.37 5.07
N LEU A 58 -0.36 -9.17 4.68
CA LEU A 58 0.43 -8.26 3.86
C LEU A 58 1.14 -7.28 4.78
N ARG A 59 2.47 -7.20 4.72
CA ARG A 59 3.22 -6.05 5.23
C ARG A 59 3.38 -5.03 4.12
N VAL A 60 3.17 -3.76 4.44
CA VAL A 60 3.26 -2.64 3.51
C VAL A 60 4.23 -1.62 4.06
N ARG A 61 5.12 -1.13 3.20
CA ARG A 61 5.81 0.14 3.36
C ARG A 61 5.82 0.86 2.02
N GLN A 62 5.41 2.11 1.99
CA GLN A 62 5.39 2.94 0.79
C GLN A 62 5.84 4.35 1.14
N GLU A 63 6.61 4.96 0.24
CA GLU A 63 6.90 6.39 0.24
C GLU A 63 6.15 7.03 -0.93
N VAL A 64 5.46 8.14 -0.67
CA VAL A 64 4.53 8.77 -1.61
C VAL A 64 4.92 10.23 -1.80
N ASP A 65 5.02 10.65 -3.07
CA ASP A 65 5.05 12.04 -3.49
C ASP A 65 3.65 12.44 -3.94
N PHE A 66 2.98 13.26 -3.13
CA PHE A 66 1.63 13.73 -3.41
C PHE A 66 1.58 14.82 -4.49
N ALA A 67 2.66 15.57 -4.69
CA ALA A 67 2.74 16.58 -5.74
C ALA A 67 2.88 15.92 -7.13
N ALA A 68 3.63 14.84 -7.20
CA ALA A 68 3.76 13.99 -8.40
C ALA A 68 2.64 12.94 -8.54
N ALA A 69 1.83 12.76 -7.49
CA ALA A 69 0.84 11.69 -7.37
C ALA A 69 1.44 10.29 -7.65
N LEU A 70 2.58 9.99 -7.01
CA LEU A 70 3.40 8.82 -7.29
C LEU A 70 3.81 8.12 -5.98
N ILE A 71 3.81 6.78 -6.00
CA ILE A 71 4.55 5.98 -5.00
C ILE A 71 5.99 5.91 -5.47
N THR A 72 6.91 6.57 -4.76
CA THR A 72 8.31 6.73 -5.16
C THR A 72 9.19 5.57 -4.72
N ALA A 73 8.78 4.88 -3.66
CA ALA A 73 9.40 3.64 -3.19
C ALA A 73 8.35 2.75 -2.53
N TYR A 74 8.53 1.43 -2.63
CA TYR A 74 7.61 0.49 -2.01
C TYR A 74 8.27 -0.83 -1.61
N GLY A 75 7.67 -1.47 -0.61
CA GLY A 75 7.97 -2.84 -0.21
C GLY A 75 6.69 -3.52 0.25
N TYR A 76 6.41 -4.68 -0.33
CA TYR A 76 5.29 -5.54 0.01
C TYR A 76 5.79 -6.93 0.36
N GLU A 77 5.36 -7.47 1.49
CA GLU A 77 5.65 -8.85 1.85
C GLU A 77 4.36 -9.60 2.14
N VAL A 78 4.17 -10.75 1.51
CA VAL A 78 2.99 -11.59 1.72
C VAL A 78 3.37 -12.82 2.51
N TYR A 79 2.65 -13.03 3.60
CA TYR A 79 2.79 -14.16 4.49
C TYR A 79 1.51 -14.99 4.52
N ARG A 80 1.65 -16.29 4.76
CA ARG A 80 0.57 -17.14 5.27
C ARG A 80 1.00 -17.70 6.61
N ASN A 81 0.28 -17.33 7.67
CA ASN A 81 0.73 -17.54 9.05
C ASN A 81 2.13 -16.91 9.28
N ASN A 82 3.14 -17.72 9.59
CA ASN A 82 4.51 -17.29 9.84
C ASN A 82 5.46 -17.50 8.63
N GLU A 83 4.96 -18.05 7.53
CA GLU A 83 5.75 -18.33 6.34
C GLU A 83 5.62 -17.16 5.35
N ARG A 84 6.76 -16.61 4.90
CA ARG A 84 6.79 -15.59 3.83
C ARG A 84 6.66 -16.31 2.49
N LEU A 85 5.59 -16.03 1.76
CA LEU A 85 5.32 -16.64 0.47
C LEU A 85 6.09 -15.94 -0.65
N PHE A 86 6.00 -14.62 -0.71
CA PHE A 86 6.66 -13.78 -1.71
C PHE A 86 6.76 -12.34 -1.21
N TRP A 87 7.59 -11.55 -1.89
CA TRP A 87 7.73 -10.12 -1.65
C TRP A 87 7.98 -9.39 -2.96
N TYR A 88 7.67 -8.10 -2.98
CA TYR A 88 7.91 -7.20 -4.10
C TYR A 88 8.46 -5.89 -3.57
N ASP A 89 9.52 -5.39 -4.18
CA ASP A 89 10.09 -4.07 -3.92
C ASP A 89 10.34 -3.33 -5.24
N ASP A 90 10.83 -2.11 -5.14
CA ASP A 90 11.16 -1.22 -6.26
C ASP A 90 12.58 -1.43 -6.79
N PHE A 91 13.32 -2.43 -6.27
CA PHE A 91 14.64 -2.77 -6.78
C PHE A 91 14.56 -3.70 -8.00
N PRO A 92 15.51 -3.60 -8.95
CA PRO A 92 15.55 -4.50 -10.09
C PRO A 92 15.69 -5.96 -9.65
N HIS A 93 14.89 -6.84 -10.26
CA HIS A 93 14.99 -8.29 -10.11
C HIS A 93 15.48 -8.95 -11.41
N PRO A 94 16.75 -8.75 -11.81
CA PRO A 94 17.25 -9.18 -13.12
C PRO A 94 17.27 -10.71 -13.32
N GLU A 95 17.21 -11.47 -12.23
CA GLU A 95 17.26 -12.94 -12.26
C GLU A 95 15.86 -13.59 -12.19
N ASP A 96 14.80 -12.81 -11.98
CA ASP A 96 13.42 -13.29 -12.03
C ASP A 96 12.70 -12.71 -13.26
N PRO A 97 12.61 -13.47 -14.38
CA PRO A 97 11.98 -13.03 -15.61
C PRO A 97 10.53 -12.54 -15.44
N THR A 98 9.84 -12.98 -14.38
CA THR A 98 8.46 -12.58 -14.10
C THR A 98 8.36 -11.17 -13.49
N LEU A 99 9.49 -10.58 -13.10
CA LEU A 99 9.59 -9.30 -12.41
C LEU A 99 10.51 -8.28 -13.10
N VAL A 100 10.97 -8.57 -14.33
CA VAL A 100 11.97 -7.72 -15.01
C VAL A 100 11.40 -6.38 -15.52
N SER A 101 10.08 -6.23 -15.70
CA SER A 101 9.52 -4.94 -16.13
C SER A 101 8.00 -4.89 -15.97
N THR A 102 7.49 -3.83 -15.34
CA THR A 102 6.17 -3.25 -15.63
C THR A 102 6.37 -1.78 -15.98
#